data_AF-A0A8E2F1G9-F1
#
_entry.id   AF-A0A8E2F1G9-F1
#
_cell.length_a   1.000
_cell.length_b   1.000
_cell.length_c   1.000
_cell.angle_alpha   90.00
_cell.angle_beta   90.00
_cell.angle_gamma   90.00
#
_symmetry.space_group_name_H-M   'P 1'
#
loop_
_entity.id
_entity.type
_entity.pdbx_description
1 polymer ?
#
loop_
_entity_poly.entity_id
_entity_poly.type
_entity_poly.pdbx_seq_one_letter_code
_entity_poly.pdbx_strand_id
1 'polypeptide(L)'
;MPTTADSHSSLSSSPTTSKSSSSSSYFVYPVAYAVSGLLRRLSSDPEHSKGTSSGSQSLSQSVDSMDGVYTPPRRHASPFQPPPLTPLTLGGYKFNTSQSAKLLTRALAEEIRLLVPPRLQLVDEWNLMYSLEQNGVSLATLYKKCDEYRGKRGGFVLVVRDATGGVFGAYLSDAPHPTSHFYGTGECFLWRAHTLPSIPTLSSLPLPPSADTTNAQRMTTLAHPKDSDTLSPPLSEQGSRSGTSTPERIRFKAFPYSGVNDYMIFCEQGYLSVGGGDGHYGLWLDDNLEKGVSSSCPTFGNEPLSDEGTKFEVLGVELWYIGA
;
A
#
# COMPACT_ATOMS: atom_id res chain seq x y z
N MET A 1 70.36 7.06 23.64
CA MET A 1 70.73 8.34 22.98
C MET A 1 71.49 8.00 21.70
N PRO A 2 71.36 8.72 20.57
CA PRO A 2 70.30 9.65 20.15
C PRO A 2 69.79 9.42 18.68
N THR A 3 68.58 9.93 18.42
CA THR A 3 68.04 10.68 17.25
C THR A 3 68.33 10.39 15.76
N THR A 4 67.19 10.32 15.03
CA THR A 4 66.78 10.98 13.75
C THR A 4 67.31 10.53 12.39
N ALA A 5 66.37 10.10 11.52
CA ALA A 5 66.27 10.50 10.11
C ALA A 5 64.84 10.21 9.58
N ASP A 6 64.05 11.26 9.35
CA ASP A 6 62.78 11.23 8.62
C ASP A 6 63.02 11.56 7.14
N SER A 7 62.37 10.81 6.25
CA SER A 7 62.49 10.92 4.80
C SER A 7 61.24 11.62 4.22
N HIS A 8 61.41 12.80 3.64
CA HIS A 8 60.43 13.42 2.75
C HIS A 8 60.77 13.10 1.28
N SER A 9 59.79 12.64 0.50
CA SER A 9 59.81 12.80 -0.96
C SER A 9 58.40 13.08 -1.48
N SER A 10 58.22 14.33 -1.90
CA SER A 10 57.07 14.88 -2.61
C SER A 10 57.29 14.76 -4.12
N LEU A 11 56.33 14.19 -4.85
CA LEU A 11 56.24 14.30 -6.31
C LEU A 11 54.82 14.72 -6.68
N SER A 12 54.76 15.92 -7.25
CA SER A 12 53.59 16.59 -7.81
C SER A 12 53.38 16.16 -9.26
N SER A 13 52.12 15.91 -9.63
CA SER A 13 51.69 15.84 -11.03
C SER A 13 50.35 16.57 -11.21
N SER A 14 50.28 17.32 -12.30
CA SER A 14 49.27 18.29 -12.70
C SER A 14 47.93 17.67 -13.16
N PRO A 15 46.82 18.41 -13.13
CA PRO A 15 45.52 17.93 -13.56
C PRO A 15 45.33 18.11 -15.07
N THR A 16 44.86 17.08 -15.76
CA THR A 16 44.41 17.13 -17.16
C THR A 16 42.91 17.35 -17.23
N THR A 17 42.53 18.29 -18.08
CA THR A 17 41.15 18.65 -18.43
C THR A 17 40.61 17.71 -19.51
N SER A 18 39.43 17.12 -19.29
CA SER A 18 38.67 16.43 -20.33
C SER A 18 37.17 16.78 -20.28
N LYS A 19 36.83 17.69 -21.19
CA LYS A 19 35.61 17.82 -22.02
C LYS A 19 34.30 17.26 -21.46
N SER A 20 33.39 18.22 -21.19
CA SER A 20 31.95 18.05 -21.10
C SER A 20 31.34 17.67 -22.44
N SER A 21 30.57 16.57 -22.47
CA SER A 21 29.47 16.37 -23.43
C SER A 21 28.58 15.22 -22.96
N SER A 22 27.43 15.56 -22.36
CA SER A 22 26.14 14.88 -22.56
C SER A 22 25.11 15.53 -21.64
N SER A 23 24.43 16.56 -22.15
CA SER A 23 23.15 16.99 -21.62
C SER A 23 22.09 16.09 -22.24
N SER A 24 21.63 15.09 -21.49
CA SER A 24 20.42 14.35 -21.82
C SER A 24 19.40 14.67 -20.74
N SER A 25 18.35 15.35 -21.19
CA SER A 25 17.24 15.86 -20.40
C SER A 25 16.48 14.71 -19.76
N TYR A 26 16.50 14.61 -18.44
CA TYR A 26 15.51 13.86 -17.69
C TYR A 26 14.70 14.85 -16.86
N PHE A 27 13.44 15.00 -17.26
CA PHE A 27 12.43 15.79 -16.57
C PHE A 27 12.33 15.32 -15.11
N VAL A 28 12.71 16.19 -14.18
CA VAL A 28 12.40 16.04 -12.75
C VAL A 28 10.92 16.38 -12.59
N TYR A 29 10.08 15.36 -12.44
CA TYR A 29 8.70 15.52 -11.96
C TYR A 29 8.70 15.29 -10.44
N PRO A 30 8.28 16.26 -9.61
CA PRO A 30 7.94 15.96 -8.23
C PRO A 30 6.61 15.21 -8.23
N VAL A 31 6.64 13.93 -7.88
CA VAL A 31 5.41 13.13 -7.75
C VAL A 31 4.83 13.34 -6.36
N ALA A 32 3.93 14.32 -6.26
CA ALA A 32 3.06 14.48 -5.12
C ALA A 32 2.03 13.34 -5.12
N TYR A 33 2.08 12.47 -4.12
CA TYR A 33 1.06 11.44 -3.91
C TYR A 33 0.16 11.78 -2.72
N ALA A 34 -1.13 11.45 -2.93
CA ALA A 34 -2.29 11.57 -2.06
C ALA A 34 -3.03 12.92 -2.06
N VAL A 35 -3.86 13.13 -3.09
CA VAL A 35 -5.33 13.19 -2.92
C VAL A 35 -5.97 12.65 -4.20
N SER A 36 -6.75 11.58 -4.12
CA SER A 36 -7.72 11.23 -5.16
C SER A 36 -8.74 12.35 -5.25
N GLY A 37 -8.53 13.29 -6.18
CA GLY A 37 -9.36 14.45 -6.38
C GLY A 37 -9.09 15.12 -7.73
N LEU A 38 -9.80 14.66 -8.77
CA LEU A 38 -10.09 15.42 -10.00
C LEU A 38 -8.91 15.99 -10.80
N LEU A 39 -8.06 15.13 -11.36
CA LEU A 39 -7.42 15.45 -12.64
C LEU A 39 -7.94 14.51 -13.73
N ARG A 40 -9.18 14.79 -14.14
CA ARG A 40 -9.84 14.17 -15.29
C ARG A 40 -9.03 14.51 -16.54
N ARG A 41 -8.44 13.51 -17.19
CA ARG A 41 -7.91 13.63 -18.56
C ARG A 41 -9.03 14.19 -19.44
N LEU A 42 -8.80 15.38 -19.98
CA LEU A 42 -9.72 16.08 -20.85
C LEU A 42 -9.60 15.43 -22.24
N SER A 43 -10.53 14.55 -22.59
CA SER A 43 -10.73 14.10 -23.96
C SER A 43 -11.84 14.94 -24.58
N SER A 44 -11.56 15.62 -25.69
CA SER A 44 -12.60 16.20 -26.56
C SER A 44 -12.88 15.20 -27.69
N ASP A 45 -14.10 14.69 -27.78
CA ASP A 45 -14.53 13.90 -28.94
C ASP A 45 -14.73 14.83 -30.16
N PRO A 46 -14.54 14.32 -31.40
CA PRO A 46 -14.79 15.09 -32.61
C PRO A 46 -16.30 15.17 -32.87
N GLU A 47 -16.82 16.38 -33.12
CA GLU A 47 -18.23 16.57 -33.45
C GLU A 47 -18.60 15.88 -34.77
N HIS A 48 -19.56 14.96 -34.70
CA HIS A 48 -20.29 14.47 -35.87
C HIS A 48 -21.36 15.49 -36.27
N SER A 49 -21.12 16.27 -37.34
CA SER A 49 -22.14 17.10 -37.97
C SER A 49 -22.86 16.33 -39.09
N LYS A 50 -24.18 16.14 -38.92
CA LYS A 50 -25.11 15.88 -40.02
C LYS A 50 -25.79 17.20 -40.38
N GLY A 51 -25.76 17.60 -41.65
CA GLY A 51 -26.66 18.63 -42.18
C GLY A 51 -26.05 19.52 -43.25
N THR A 52 -26.33 19.19 -44.50
CA THR A 52 -26.04 19.92 -45.74
C THR A 52 -26.76 21.28 -45.79
N SER A 53 -26.07 22.37 -46.18
CA SER A 53 -26.43 23.31 -47.28
C SER A 53 -25.88 24.73 -47.10
N SER A 54 -25.15 25.18 -48.14
CA SER A 54 -25.01 26.54 -48.70
C SER A 54 -25.17 27.78 -47.82
N GLY A 55 -24.13 28.62 -47.76
CA GLY A 55 -24.23 30.02 -47.38
C GLY A 55 -22.88 30.72 -47.29
N SER A 56 -22.68 31.71 -48.15
CA SER A 56 -21.50 32.56 -48.34
C SER A 56 -20.93 33.21 -47.08
N GLN A 57 -19.59 33.36 -47.07
CA GLN A 57 -18.83 34.17 -46.13
C GLN A 57 -19.34 35.62 -46.08
N SER A 58 -19.49 36.17 -44.88
CA SER A 58 -19.29 37.61 -44.66
C SER A 58 -18.68 37.83 -43.27
N LEU A 59 -17.62 38.62 -43.28
CA LEU A 59 -16.86 39.09 -42.13
C LEU A 59 -17.65 40.28 -41.56
N SER A 60 -18.24 40.13 -40.38
CA SER A 60 -18.75 41.26 -39.61
C SER A 60 -18.33 41.11 -38.16
N GLN A 61 -17.25 41.80 -37.80
CA GLN A 61 -16.96 42.16 -36.42
C GLN A 61 -18.09 43.07 -35.92
N SER A 62 -18.97 42.52 -35.10
CA SER A 62 -19.83 43.28 -34.22
C SER A 62 -19.29 43.13 -32.80
N VAL A 63 -18.51 44.13 -32.37
CA VAL A 63 -18.26 44.41 -30.96
C VAL A 63 -19.58 44.88 -30.35
N ASP A 64 -20.33 43.97 -29.72
CA ASP A 64 -21.36 44.35 -28.77
C ASP A 64 -21.74 43.19 -27.84
N SER A 65 -21.95 43.52 -26.56
CA SER A 65 -22.29 42.65 -25.42
C SER A 65 -21.12 41.99 -24.68
N MET A 66 -20.51 42.77 -23.77
CA MET A 66 -19.62 42.30 -22.70
C MET A 66 -20.37 41.59 -21.54
N ASP A 67 -21.63 41.17 -21.72
CA ASP A 67 -22.46 40.57 -20.66
C ASP A 67 -22.77 39.07 -20.88
N GLY A 68 -21.89 38.38 -21.61
CA GLY A 68 -21.96 36.93 -21.74
C GLY A 68 -21.39 36.26 -20.50
N VAL A 69 -22.25 35.84 -19.57
CA VAL A 69 -21.86 34.95 -18.46
C VAL A 69 -21.20 33.70 -19.05
N TYR A 70 -19.88 33.60 -18.95
CA TYR A 70 -19.13 32.41 -19.35
C TYR A 70 -19.64 31.23 -18.51
N THR A 71 -20.48 30.40 -19.14
CA THR A 71 -21.00 29.19 -18.53
C THR A 71 -20.05 28.07 -18.95
N PRO A 72 -19.14 27.58 -18.08
CA PRO A 72 -18.21 26.55 -18.48
C PRO A 72 -18.98 25.31 -18.95
N PRO A 73 -18.60 24.67 -20.06
CA PRO A 73 -19.27 23.47 -20.53
C PRO A 73 -19.30 22.44 -19.40
N ARG A 74 -20.47 21.85 -19.15
CA ARG A 74 -20.66 20.82 -18.10
C ARG A 74 -19.74 19.64 -18.41
N ARG A 75 -18.62 19.57 -17.70
CA ARG A 75 -17.68 18.45 -17.79
C ARG A 75 -18.34 17.23 -17.16
N HIS A 76 -18.87 16.32 -17.97
CA HIS A 76 -19.34 15.02 -17.48
C HIS A 76 -18.16 14.12 -17.07
N ALA A 77 -18.33 13.44 -15.92
CA ALA A 77 -17.82 12.08 -15.70
C ALA A 77 -17.18 11.46 -16.93
N SER A 78 -15.86 11.23 -17.00
CA SER A 78 -15.42 10.17 -17.91
C SER A 78 -16.23 8.94 -17.55
N PRO A 79 -17.00 8.34 -18.49
CA PRO A 79 -17.74 7.11 -18.21
C PRO A 79 -16.77 5.94 -17.98
N PHE A 80 -15.49 6.13 -18.31
CA PHE A 80 -14.43 5.18 -18.03
C PHE A 80 -14.02 5.30 -16.56
N GLN A 81 -14.81 4.67 -15.71
CA GLN A 81 -14.36 4.26 -14.40
C GLN A 81 -13.47 3.04 -14.62
N PRO A 82 -12.18 3.07 -14.24
CA PRO A 82 -11.34 1.89 -14.37
C PRO A 82 -12.05 0.72 -13.66
N PRO A 83 -12.05 -0.49 -14.25
CA PRO A 83 -12.65 -1.64 -13.61
C PRO A 83 -12.15 -1.75 -12.16
N PRO A 84 -13.02 -2.13 -11.20
CA PRO A 84 -12.55 -2.44 -9.86
C PRO A 84 -11.44 -3.50 -9.98
N LEU A 85 -10.39 -3.36 -9.16
CA LEU A 85 -9.27 -4.30 -9.17
C LEU A 85 -9.80 -5.73 -9.01
N THR A 86 -9.22 -6.67 -9.77
CA THR A 86 -9.59 -8.08 -9.66
C THR A 86 -9.33 -8.56 -8.22
N PRO A 87 -10.24 -9.37 -7.66
CA PRO A 87 -10.09 -9.87 -6.31
C PRO A 87 -8.79 -10.67 -6.16
N LEU A 88 -8.07 -10.48 -5.05
CA LEU A 88 -6.81 -11.20 -4.80
C LEU A 88 -7.02 -12.71 -4.63
N THR A 89 -6.17 -13.50 -5.26
CA THR A 89 -6.04 -14.94 -5.03
C THR A 89 -4.75 -15.21 -4.25
N LEU A 90 -4.87 -15.92 -3.13
CA LEU A 90 -3.75 -16.32 -2.29
C LEU A 90 -3.43 -17.79 -2.56
N GLY A 91 -2.30 -18.05 -3.21
CA GLY A 91 -1.83 -19.39 -3.58
C GLY A 91 -0.70 -19.92 -2.69
N GLY A 92 -0.46 -21.23 -2.76
CA GLY A 92 0.71 -21.87 -2.13
C GLY A 92 0.49 -22.49 -0.74
N TYR A 93 -0.70 -22.35 -0.15
CA TYR A 93 -1.06 -23.12 1.04
C TYR A 93 -1.19 -24.62 0.72
N LYS A 94 -0.52 -25.48 1.50
CA LYS A 94 -0.72 -26.93 1.42
C LYS A 94 -2.09 -27.32 1.96
N PHE A 95 -2.65 -28.41 1.43
CA PHE A 95 -3.96 -28.94 1.84
C PHE A 95 -4.05 -29.32 3.34
N ASN A 96 -2.91 -29.61 3.97
CA ASN A 96 -2.82 -29.94 5.39
C ASN A 96 -2.67 -28.72 6.31
N THR A 97 -2.59 -27.50 5.76
CA THR A 97 -2.39 -26.29 6.57
C THR A 97 -3.70 -25.90 7.24
N SER A 98 -3.70 -25.85 8.58
CA SER A 98 -4.86 -25.41 9.36
C SER A 98 -5.24 -23.96 9.03
N GLN A 99 -6.52 -23.61 9.15
CA GLN A 99 -6.98 -22.22 8.99
C GLN A 99 -6.35 -21.29 10.03
N SER A 100 -6.05 -21.80 11.24
CA SER A 100 -5.38 -21.04 12.30
C SER A 100 -3.92 -20.71 11.99
N ALA A 101 -3.29 -21.46 11.08
CA ALA A 101 -1.91 -21.25 10.64
C ALA A 101 -1.81 -20.27 9.47
N LYS A 102 -2.93 -19.94 8.82
CA LYS A 102 -2.98 -18.93 7.76
C LYS A 102 -2.96 -17.55 8.39
N LEU A 103 -1.85 -16.84 8.22
CA LEU A 103 -1.67 -15.51 8.80
C LEU A 103 -2.25 -14.44 7.88
N LEU A 104 -2.01 -14.56 6.57
CA LEU A 104 -2.51 -13.62 5.59
C LEU A 104 -3.95 -13.98 5.15
N THR A 105 -4.91 -13.21 5.64
CA THR A 105 -6.29 -13.26 5.13
C THR A 105 -6.43 -12.42 3.86
N ARG A 106 -7.32 -12.82 2.95
CA ARG A 106 -7.57 -12.08 1.71
C ARG A 106 -7.91 -10.60 1.93
N ALA A 107 -8.74 -10.30 2.93
CA ALA A 107 -9.08 -8.91 3.27
C ALA A 107 -7.82 -8.10 3.68
N LEU A 108 -6.95 -8.70 4.50
CA LEU A 108 -5.68 -8.06 4.89
C LEU A 108 -4.74 -7.88 3.69
N ALA A 109 -4.67 -8.87 2.79
CA ALA A 109 -3.87 -8.77 1.57
C ALA A 109 -4.38 -7.62 0.66
N GLU A 110 -5.70 -7.43 0.57
CA GLU A 110 -6.28 -6.32 -0.20
C GLU A 110 -5.91 -4.95 0.41
N GLU A 111 -5.88 -4.81 1.73
CA GLU A 111 -5.40 -3.58 2.40
C GLU A 111 -3.91 -3.32 2.11
N ILE A 112 -3.07 -4.35 2.19
CA ILE A 112 -1.63 -4.23 1.88
C ILE A 112 -1.43 -3.87 0.40
N ARG A 113 -2.21 -4.48 -0.52
CA ARG A 113 -2.13 -4.23 -1.97
C ARG A 113 -2.30 -2.74 -2.30
N LEU A 114 -3.13 -2.01 -1.57
CA LEU A 114 -3.32 -0.58 -1.81
C LEU A 114 -2.06 0.28 -1.59
N LEU A 115 -1.10 -0.22 -0.80
CA LEU A 115 0.15 0.46 -0.47
C LEU A 115 1.35 -0.03 -1.28
N VAL A 116 1.24 -1.21 -1.87
CA VAL A 116 2.26 -1.77 -2.76
C VAL A 116 2.36 -0.92 -4.04
N PRO A 117 3.54 -0.81 -4.69
CA PRO A 117 3.71 -0.04 -5.92
C PRO A 117 2.66 -0.33 -7.00
N PRO A 118 2.13 0.69 -7.72
CA PRO A 118 1.04 0.52 -8.70
C PRO A 118 1.26 -0.58 -9.73
N ARG A 119 2.52 -0.83 -10.11
CA ARG A 119 2.90 -1.90 -11.04
C ARG A 119 2.53 -3.30 -10.51
N LEU A 120 2.65 -3.51 -9.20
CA LEU A 120 2.36 -4.77 -8.52
C LEU A 120 0.91 -4.84 -8.04
N GLN A 121 0.22 -3.70 -7.90
CA GLN A 121 -1.23 -3.66 -7.64
C GLN A 121 -2.04 -4.31 -8.75
N LEU A 122 -1.49 -4.45 -9.95
CA LEU A 122 -2.14 -5.13 -11.07
C LEU A 122 -2.05 -6.65 -10.96
N VAL A 123 -1.13 -7.18 -10.15
CA VAL A 123 -0.99 -8.61 -9.90
C VAL A 123 -2.06 -9.04 -8.90
N ASP A 124 -2.90 -9.97 -9.31
CA ASP A 124 -3.98 -10.53 -8.50
C ASP A 124 -3.61 -11.83 -7.79
N GLU A 125 -2.55 -12.52 -8.24
CA GLU A 125 -2.07 -13.74 -7.62
C GLU A 125 -0.87 -13.49 -6.71
N TRP A 126 -1.01 -13.82 -5.43
CA TRP A 126 0.10 -13.80 -4.48
C TRP A 126 0.49 -15.23 -4.13
N ASN A 127 1.78 -15.51 -4.18
CA ASN A 127 2.31 -16.87 -3.99
C ASN A 127 3.03 -16.98 -2.64
N LEU A 128 2.59 -17.91 -1.81
CA LEU A 128 3.26 -18.23 -0.56
C LEU A 128 4.60 -18.89 -0.85
N MET A 129 5.70 -18.19 -0.54
CA MET A 129 7.05 -18.72 -0.68
C MET A 129 7.42 -19.56 0.53
N TYR A 130 7.29 -18.96 1.71
CA TYR A 130 7.72 -19.55 2.96
C TYR A 130 6.61 -19.41 3.99
N SER A 131 6.39 -20.47 4.76
CA SER A 131 5.53 -20.47 5.93
C SER A 131 6.21 -21.28 7.01
N LEU A 132 6.32 -20.71 8.21
CA LEU A 132 6.93 -21.35 9.38
C LEU A 132 6.29 -22.72 9.64
N GLU A 133 4.96 -22.82 9.55
CA GLU A 133 4.20 -24.07 9.70
C GLU A 133 4.57 -25.12 8.64
N GLN A 134 4.80 -24.71 7.40
CA GLN A 134 5.02 -25.66 6.28
C GLN A 134 6.49 -26.00 6.04
N ASN A 135 7.41 -25.16 6.52
CA ASN A 135 8.82 -25.19 6.16
C ASN A 135 9.77 -25.26 7.36
N GLY A 136 9.26 -25.08 8.58
CA GLY A 136 10.01 -25.18 9.83
C GLY A 136 10.67 -23.86 10.23
N VAL A 137 11.13 -23.81 11.48
CA VAL A 137 11.66 -22.65 12.22
C VAL A 137 13.13 -22.34 11.88
N SER A 138 13.42 -22.02 10.62
CA SER A 138 14.80 -21.71 10.21
C SER A 138 14.87 -20.59 9.17
N LEU A 139 15.51 -19.48 9.55
CA LEU A 139 15.77 -18.35 8.67
C LEU A 139 16.63 -18.74 7.45
N ALA A 140 17.56 -19.67 7.63
CA ALA A 140 18.36 -20.20 6.51
C ALA A 140 17.48 -20.86 5.43
N THR A 141 16.39 -21.54 5.83
CA THR A 141 15.44 -22.12 4.87
C THR A 141 14.60 -21.05 4.17
N LEU A 142 14.26 -19.96 4.86
CA LEU A 142 13.61 -18.80 4.27
C LEU A 142 14.49 -18.18 3.19
N TYR A 143 15.77 -17.91 3.49
CA TYR A 143 16.71 -17.36 2.50
C TYR A 143 16.89 -18.27 1.28
N LYS A 144 17.06 -19.57 1.51
CA LYS A 144 17.19 -20.55 0.41
C LYS A 144 15.98 -20.53 -0.54
N LYS A 145 14.77 -20.31 -0.01
CA LYS A 145 13.56 -20.17 -0.83
C LYS A 145 13.48 -18.81 -1.54
N CYS A 146 14.04 -17.76 -0.94
CA CYS A 146 14.09 -16.43 -1.53
C CYS A 146 15.05 -16.36 -2.72
N ASP A 147 16.11 -17.17 -2.73
CA ASP A 147 17.08 -17.23 -3.82
C ASP A 147 16.44 -17.56 -5.19
N GLU A 148 15.37 -18.36 -5.23
CA GLU A 148 14.65 -18.68 -6.48
C GLU A 148 13.96 -17.46 -7.12
N TYR A 149 13.65 -16.44 -6.31
CA TYR A 149 12.97 -15.22 -6.74
C TYR A 149 13.92 -14.02 -6.78
N ARG A 150 15.20 -14.24 -6.49
CA ARG A 150 16.22 -13.20 -6.52
C ARG A 150 16.39 -12.63 -7.93
N GLY A 151 16.32 -11.31 -8.04
CA GLY A 151 16.40 -10.60 -9.32
C GLY A 151 15.14 -10.65 -10.18
N LYS A 152 14.08 -11.35 -9.76
CA LYS A 152 12.77 -11.23 -10.42
C LYS A 152 12.15 -9.88 -10.04
N ARG A 153 11.38 -9.29 -10.96
CA ARG A 153 10.77 -7.98 -10.76
C ARG A 153 9.49 -8.08 -9.93
N GLY A 154 9.61 -8.48 -8.68
CA GLY A 154 8.48 -8.60 -7.75
C GLY A 154 8.53 -7.61 -6.60
N GLY A 155 7.76 -7.93 -5.57
CA GLY A 155 7.83 -7.43 -4.21
C GLY A 155 7.48 -8.57 -3.26
N PHE A 156 7.87 -8.45 -2.00
CA PHE A 156 7.69 -9.49 -1.00
C PHE A 156 6.90 -8.94 0.19
N VAL A 157 5.96 -9.71 0.71
CA VAL A 157 5.22 -9.34 1.93
C VAL A 157 5.58 -10.34 3.02
N LEU A 158 6.29 -9.83 4.04
CA LEU A 158 6.56 -10.52 5.27
C LEU A 158 5.38 -10.31 6.21
N VAL A 159 4.85 -11.42 6.74
CA VAL A 159 3.77 -11.45 7.72
C VAL A 159 4.28 -12.20 8.95
N VAL A 160 4.10 -11.60 10.11
CA VAL A 160 4.48 -12.13 11.41
C VAL A 160 3.26 -12.10 12.31
N ARG A 161 3.07 -13.18 13.06
CA ARG A 161 2.07 -13.26 14.13
C ARG A 161 2.77 -13.46 15.46
N ASP A 162 2.42 -12.64 16.43
CA ASP A 162 2.94 -12.74 17.78
C ASP A 162 2.11 -13.67 18.69
N ALA A 163 2.60 -13.90 19.91
CA ALA A 163 1.90 -14.67 20.95
C ALA A 163 0.59 -14.04 21.43
N THR A 164 0.46 -12.72 21.31
CA THR A 164 -0.77 -11.98 21.67
C THR A 164 -1.86 -12.08 20.61
N GLY A 165 -1.52 -12.60 19.42
CA GLY A 165 -2.41 -12.73 18.28
C GLY A 165 -2.41 -11.51 17.34
N GLY A 166 -1.56 -10.52 17.59
CA GLY A 166 -1.31 -9.40 16.70
C GLY A 166 -0.63 -9.87 15.42
N VAL A 167 -1.04 -9.29 14.29
CA VAL A 167 -0.47 -9.59 12.96
C VAL A 167 0.16 -8.34 12.39
N PHE A 168 1.44 -8.40 12.09
CA PHE A 168 2.19 -7.26 11.56
C PHE A 168 3.28 -7.75 10.64
N GLY A 169 3.97 -6.82 9.99
CA GLY A 169 5.04 -7.21 9.09
C GLY A 169 5.54 -6.06 8.25
N ALA A 170 6.08 -6.43 7.11
CA ALA A 170 6.73 -5.50 6.21
C ALA A 170 6.45 -5.87 4.75
N TYR A 171 6.37 -4.86 3.90
CA TYR A 171 6.58 -5.03 2.48
C TYR A 171 8.04 -4.73 2.15
N LEU A 172 8.66 -5.63 1.39
CA LEU A 172 10.05 -5.60 0.98
C LEU A 172 10.11 -5.47 -0.55
N SER A 173 10.87 -4.50 -1.03
CA SER A 173 11.08 -4.30 -2.46
C SER A 173 11.95 -5.38 -3.11
N ASP A 174 12.78 -6.05 -2.32
CA ASP A 174 13.73 -7.06 -2.78
C ASP A 174 13.67 -8.31 -1.88
N ALA A 175 14.17 -9.43 -2.40
CA ALA A 175 14.12 -10.72 -1.72
C ALA A 175 15.04 -10.68 -0.48
N PRO A 176 14.58 -11.14 0.69
CA PRO A 176 15.45 -11.18 1.86
C PRO A 176 16.59 -12.19 1.63
N HIS A 177 17.82 -11.70 1.64
CA HIS A 177 19.03 -12.51 1.50
C HIS A 177 20.19 -11.92 2.32
N PRO A 178 21.11 -12.76 2.84
CA PRO A 178 22.22 -12.26 3.64
C PRO A 178 23.14 -11.30 2.86
N THR A 179 23.40 -10.12 3.42
CA THR A 179 24.30 -9.09 2.88
C THR A 179 25.01 -8.33 4.00
N SER A 180 26.19 -7.78 3.70
CA SER A 180 26.93 -6.92 4.63
C SER A 180 26.47 -5.46 4.66
N HIS A 181 25.49 -5.08 3.83
CA HIS A 181 24.98 -3.73 3.72
C HIS A 181 23.46 -3.72 3.63
N PHE A 182 22.86 -2.59 4.02
CA PHE A 182 21.44 -2.34 3.84
C PHE A 182 21.10 -2.26 2.35
N TYR A 183 19.96 -2.82 1.98
CA TYR A 183 19.44 -2.81 0.61
C TYR A 183 17.93 -2.63 0.61
N GLY A 184 17.35 -2.51 -0.58
CA GLY A 184 15.94 -2.21 -0.80
C GLY A 184 15.72 -0.79 -1.31
N THR A 185 14.47 -0.46 -1.61
CA THR A 185 14.06 0.86 -2.11
C THR A 185 13.11 1.54 -1.12
N GLY A 186 12.87 2.84 -1.30
CA GLY A 186 11.86 3.58 -0.54
C GLY A 186 10.42 3.16 -0.79
N GLU A 187 10.19 2.07 -1.54
CA GLU A 187 8.88 1.41 -1.65
C GLU A 187 8.60 0.48 -0.48
N CYS A 188 9.62 0.12 0.32
CA CYS A 188 9.44 -0.66 1.54
C CYS A 188 8.57 0.09 2.56
N PHE A 189 7.77 -0.65 3.32
CA PHE A 189 6.98 -0.09 4.42
C PHE A 189 6.71 -1.15 5.48
N LEU A 190 6.51 -0.70 6.72
CA LEU A 190 6.03 -1.56 7.79
C LEU A 190 4.51 -1.43 7.92
N TRP A 191 3.87 -2.45 8.45
CA TRP A 191 2.43 -2.41 8.70
C TRP A 191 2.07 -3.28 9.90
N ARG A 192 0.94 -2.96 10.52
CA ARG A 192 0.32 -3.76 11.58
C ARG A 192 -1.19 -3.80 11.40
N ALA A 193 -1.77 -4.92 11.76
CA ALA A 193 -3.18 -5.21 11.62
C ALA A 193 -3.74 -5.88 12.88
N HIS A 194 -4.89 -5.38 13.30
CA HIS A 194 -5.66 -5.98 14.38
C HIS A 194 -6.95 -6.57 13.83
N THR A 195 -7.06 -7.90 13.90
CA THR A 195 -8.29 -8.62 13.61
C THR A 195 -9.20 -8.50 14.82
N LEU A 196 -10.16 -7.57 14.76
CA LEU A 196 -11.17 -7.50 15.80
C LEU A 196 -12.11 -8.69 15.64
N PRO A 197 -12.36 -9.48 16.72
CA PRO A 197 -13.38 -10.50 16.66
C PRO A 197 -14.70 -9.83 16.28
N SER A 198 -15.35 -10.37 15.26
CA SER A 198 -16.68 -9.95 14.84
C SER A 198 -17.60 -10.06 16.05
N ILE A 199 -18.00 -8.92 16.62
CA ILE A 199 -19.06 -8.91 17.61
C ILE A 199 -20.29 -9.47 16.89
N PRO A 200 -20.84 -10.63 17.30
CA PRO A 200 -22.09 -11.07 16.74
C PRO A 200 -23.14 -10.04 17.18
N THR A 201 -23.79 -9.41 16.20
CA THR A 201 -25.07 -8.71 16.36
C THR A 201 -25.11 -7.58 17.40
N LEU A 202 -24.72 -6.37 16.99
CA LEU A 202 -25.26 -5.14 17.57
C LEU A 202 -26.56 -4.69 16.86
N SER A 203 -27.18 -5.61 16.11
CA SER A 203 -28.52 -5.47 15.53
C SER A 203 -29.65 -5.65 16.55
N SER A 204 -29.34 -5.97 17.80
CA SER A 204 -30.33 -6.25 18.86
C SER A 204 -30.17 -5.44 20.14
N LEU A 205 -29.26 -4.45 20.19
CA LEU A 205 -29.33 -3.49 21.29
C LEU A 205 -30.55 -2.59 21.05
N PRO A 206 -31.50 -2.51 22.01
CA PRO A 206 -32.56 -1.51 21.92
C PRO A 206 -31.90 -0.14 21.85
N LEU A 207 -32.40 0.71 20.95
CA LEU A 207 -32.03 2.12 20.87
C LEU A 207 -32.01 2.69 22.29
N PRO A 208 -30.98 3.47 22.68
CA PRO A 208 -30.99 4.11 23.99
C PRO A 208 -32.32 4.84 24.14
N PRO A 209 -33.03 4.69 25.28
CA PRO A 209 -34.30 5.37 25.49
C PRO A 209 -34.04 6.85 25.26
N SER A 210 -34.75 7.42 24.28
CA SER A 210 -34.72 8.85 24.02
C SER A 210 -35.23 9.53 25.29
N ALA A 211 -34.32 9.95 26.15
CA ALA A 211 -34.65 10.84 27.23
C ALA A 211 -34.87 12.21 26.59
N ASP A 212 -36.16 12.52 26.42
CA ASP A 212 -36.66 13.87 26.23
C ASP A 212 -36.00 14.82 27.23
N THR A 213 -35.13 15.71 26.73
CA THR A 213 -35.10 17.07 27.23
C THR A 213 -35.30 18.00 26.04
N THR A 214 -36.57 18.37 25.87
CA THR A 214 -37.03 19.58 25.19
C THR A 214 -35.98 20.71 25.32
N ASN A 215 -35.66 21.35 24.19
CA ASN A 215 -34.72 22.47 23.97
C ASN A 215 -33.38 22.15 23.26
N ALA A 216 -33.43 21.71 22.01
CA ALA A 216 -32.45 22.11 21.00
C ALA A 216 -33.14 22.16 19.62
N GLN A 217 -33.04 23.30 18.96
CA GLN A 217 -33.77 23.62 17.74
C GLN A 217 -33.20 22.88 16.52
N ARG A 218 -34.10 22.19 15.80
CA ARG A 218 -34.11 21.86 14.35
C ARG A 218 -33.08 20.84 13.81
N MET A 219 -33.51 19.58 13.78
CA MET A 219 -33.17 18.60 12.72
C MET A 219 -33.95 18.90 11.43
N THR A 220 -33.38 18.56 10.26
CA THR A 220 -34.15 18.23 9.05
C THR A 220 -33.83 16.81 8.61
N THR A 221 -34.66 15.85 8.99
CA THR A 221 -34.77 14.53 8.38
C THR A 221 -35.93 14.56 7.39
N LEU A 222 -35.65 14.41 6.10
CA LEU A 222 -36.70 14.14 5.11
C LEU A 222 -37.01 12.64 5.14
N ALA A 223 -38.07 12.26 5.83
CA ALA A 223 -38.77 11.00 5.66
C ALA A 223 -40.07 11.26 4.88
N HIS A 224 -40.26 10.53 3.79
CA HIS A 224 -41.46 10.57 2.95
C HIS A 224 -42.59 9.76 3.61
N PRO A 225 -43.84 10.26 3.64
CA PRO A 225 -44.99 9.47 4.06
C PRO A 225 -45.42 8.52 2.94
N LYS A 226 -45.80 7.30 3.31
CA LYS A 226 -46.63 6.41 2.49
C LYS A 226 -48.09 6.71 2.82
N ASP A 227 -48.92 6.98 1.82
CA ASP A 227 -50.24 6.35 1.74
C ASP A 227 -50.81 6.32 0.32
N SER A 228 -51.35 5.14 0.01
CA SER A 228 -52.31 4.72 -1.03
C SER A 228 -52.07 4.92 -2.53
N ASP A 229 -52.41 3.83 -3.22
CA ASP A 229 -52.88 3.69 -4.61
C ASP A 229 -51.91 3.44 -5.78
N THR A 230 -51.79 2.14 -6.04
CA THR A 230 -51.88 1.48 -7.36
C THR A 230 -50.64 1.36 -8.25
N LEU A 231 -50.48 0.11 -8.72
CA LEU A 231 -49.71 -0.40 -9.87
C LEU A 231 -48.25 -0.81 -9.61
N SER A 232 -48.09 -2.10 -9.30
CA SER A 232 -46.85 -2.86 -9.44
C SER A 232 -46.41 -2.99 -10.92
N PRO A 233 -45.09 -3.03 -11.19
CA PRO A 233 -44.54 -4.07 -12.05
C PRO A 233 -43.27 -4.74 -11.42
N PRO A 234 -42.73 -5.82 -12.00
CA PRO A 234 -42.52 -7.09 -11.30
C PRO A 234 -41.16 -7.25 -10.62
N LEU A 235 -41.09 -8.29 -9.78
CA LEU A 235 -39.85 -8.91 -9.34
C LEU A 235 -38.94 -9.18 -10.54
N SER A 236 -37.77 -8.54 -10.55
CA SER A 236 -36.59 -9.03 -11.24
C SER A 236 -35.51 -9.25 -10.19
N GLU A 237 -35.20 -10.53 -10.00
CA GLU A 237 -34.08 -11.01 -9.20
C GLU A 237 -32.74 -10.38 -9.63
N GLN A 238 -31.76 -10.49 -8.74
CA GLN A 238 -30.33 -10.34 -9.03
C GLN A 238 -29.82 -8.92 -9.31
N GLY A 239 -30.09 -8.00 -8.38
CA GLY A 239 -29.19 -6.87 -8.13
C GLY A 239 -28.12 -7.28 -7.12
N SER A 240 -27.11 -8.03 -7.57
CA SER A 240 -25.91 -8.35 -6.76
C SER A 240 -25.22 -7.05 -6.37
N ARG A 241 -25.56 -6.54 -5.18
CA ARG A 241 -24.80 -5.48 -4.52
C ARG A 241 -23.47 -6.10 -4.12
N SER A 242 -22.50 -6.02 -5.03
CA SER A 242 -21.09 -6.26 -4.74
C SER A 242 -20.57 -5.12 -3.87
N GLY A 243 -21.03 -5.09 -2.62
CA GLY A 243 -20.36 -4.43 -1.51
C GLY A 243 -19.79 -5.55 -0.68
N THR A 244 -18.48 -5.74 -0.73
CA THR A 244 -17.73 -6.70 0.06
C THR A 244 -18.01 -6.43 1.54
N SER A 245 -19.00 -7.10 2.12
CA SER A 245 -19.17 -7.12 3.58
C SER A 245 -18.06 -8.02 4.11
N THR A 246 -16.91 -7.46 4.46
CA THR A 246 -15.92 -8.18 5.25
C THR A 246 -16.53 -8.37 6.65
N PRO A 247 -16.73 -9.62 7.12
CA PRO A 247 -17.25 -9.85 8.48
C PRO A 247 -16.22 -9.48 9.56
N GLU A 248 -14.95 -9.29 9.20
CA GLU A 248 -13.89 -8.82 10.10
C GLU A 248 -13.65 -7.32 9.96
N ARG A 249 -13.78 -6.61 11.07
CA ARG A 249 -13.39 -5.20 11.15
C ARG A 249 -11.88 -5.14 11.41
N ILE A 250 -11.10 -5.29 10.35
CA ILE A 250 -9.63 -5.18 10.42
C ILE A 250 -9.24 -3.72 10.67
N ARG A 251 -8.45 -3.47 11.71
CA ARG A 251 -7.78 -2.17 11.90
C ARG A 251 -6.38 -2.25 11.33
N PHE A 252 -6.18 -1.65 10.17
CA PHE A 252 -4.89 -1.65 9.48
C PHE A 252 -4.18 -0.31 9.66
N LYS A 253 -2.88 -0.35 9.97
CA LYS A 253 -2.00 0.82 10.04
C LYS A 253 -0.71 0.52 9.32
N ALA A 254 -0.28 1.42 8.44
CA ALA A 254 0.98 1.30 7.72
C ALA A 254 1.90 2.48 8.02
N PHE A 255 3.19 2.22 7.86
CA PHE A 255 4.30 3.12 8.14
C PHE A 255 5.18 3.18 6.88
N PRO A 256 4.88 4.12 5.97
CA PRO A 256 5.65 4.28 4.74
C PRO A 256 7.05 4.82 5.04
N TYR A 257 7.92 4.75 4.03
CA TYR A 257 9.26 5.30 4.12
C TYR A 257 9.25 6.80 4.48
N SER A 258 10.04 7.18 5.49
CA SER A 258 10.10 8.55 6.03
C SER A 258 11.01 9.49 5.23
N GLY A 259 11.95 8.95 4.44
CA GLY A 259 12.99 9.74 3.77
C GLY A 259 14.19 10.12 4.64
N VAL A 260 14.24 9.70 5.91
CA VAL A 260 15.32 10.11 6.84
C VAL A 260 16.63 9.35 6.60
N ASN A 261 16.55 8.07 6.26
CA ASN A 261 17.72 7.23 5.95
C ASN A 261 17.32 6.02 5.08
N ASP A 262 18.28 5.42 4.39
CA ASP A 262 18.01 4.29 3.48
C ASP A 262 18.24 2.90 4.10
N TYR A 263 18.07 2.77 5.42
CA TYR A 263 18.28 1.52 6.15
C TYR A 263 17.05 0.60 6.08
N MET A 264 16.66 0.22 4.86
CA MET A 264 15.39 -0.49 4.60
C MET A 264 15.43 -1.95 5.04
N ILE A 265 16.31 -2.76 4.46
CA ILE A 265 16.39 -4.20 4.70
C ILE A 265 17.83 -4.53 5.06
N PHE A 266 18.01 -5.30 6.12
CA PHE A 266 19.31 -5.83 6.50
C PHE A 266 19.17 -7.26 6.98
N CYS A 267 19.96 -8.14 6.39
CA CYS A 267 19.85 -9.57 6.59
C CYS A 267 21.24 -10.12 6.83
N GLU A 268 21.42 -10.82 7.93
CA GLU A 268 22.61 -11.62 8.21
C GLU A 268 22.23 -13.10 8.28
N GLN A 269 23.21 -13.98 8.48
CA GLN A 269 22.92 -15.40 8.72
C GLN A 269 22.14 -15.61 10.02
N GLY A 270 22.34 -14.74 11.01
CA GLY A 270 21.75 -14.87 12.35
C GLY A 270 20.44 -14.13 12.58
N TYR A 271 20.03 -13.23 11.68
CA TYR A 271 18.81 -12.45 11.85
C TYR A 271 18.35 -11.76 10.56
N LEU A 272 17.08 -11.39 10.54
CA LEU A 272 16.43 -10.57 9.52
C LEU A 272 15.94 -9.28 10.16
N SER A 273 16.28 -8.14 9.57
CA SER A 273 15.89 -6.81 10.03
C SER A 273 15.27 -5.98 8.91
N VAL A 274 14.24 -5.21 9.26
CA VAL A 274 13.56 -4.27 8.37
C VAL A 274 13.38 -2.94 9.11
N GLY A 275 13.94 -1.87 8.54
CA GLY A 275 13.94 -0.52 9.09
C GLY A 275 14.96 -0.37 10.20
N GLY A 276 16.03 0.38 9.96
CA GLY A 276 17.10 0.60 10.92
C GLY A 276 17.22 2.05 11.37
N GLY A 277 18.29 2.30 12.13
CA GLY A 277 18.69 3.64 12.55
C GLY A 277 18.53 3.86 14.05
N ASP A 278 19.36 4.74 14.58
CA ASP A 278 19.46 5.06 16.02
C ASP A 278 19.63 3.83 16.93
N GLY A 279 20.24 2.76 16.42
CA GLY A 279 20.47 1.50 17.14
C GLY A 279 19.23 0.63 17.35
N HIS A 280 18.10 1.00 16.73
CA HIS A 280 16.84 0.28 16.83
C HIS A 280 16.40 -0.26 15.47
N TYR A 281 15.57 -1.29 15.52
CA TYR A 281 14.99 -1.90 14.33
C TYR A 281 13.47 -1.76 14.37
N GLY A 282 12.87 -1.41 13.23
CA GLY A 282 11.43 -1.36 13.04
C GLY A 282 10.81 -2.75 13.21
N LEU A 283 11.45 -3.75 12.60
CA LEU A 283 11.16 -5.16 12.77
C LEU A 283 12.46 -5.97 12.70
N TRP A 284 12.69 -6.84 13.66
CA TRP A 284 13.84 -7.74 13.73
C TRP A 284 13.35 -9.13 14.14
N LEU A 285 13.90 -10.16 13.52
CA LEU A 285 13.62 -11.57 13.78
C LEU A 285 14.93 -12.35 13.89
N ASP A 286 14.99 -13.30 14.83
CA ASP A 286 16.14 -14.18 15.02
C ASP A 286 16.27 -15.27 13.94
N ASP A 287 17.35 -16.04 14.00
CA ASP A 287 17.67 -17.15 13.09
C ASP A 287 16.67 -18.31 13.18
N ASN A 288 16.12 -18.53 14.37
CA ASN A 288 15.13 -19.56 14.62
C ASN A 288 13.71 -19.11 14.32
N LEU A 289 13.46 -17.83 14.05
CA LEU A 289 12.11 -17.26 13.88
C LEU A 289 11.20 -17.54 15.08
N GLU A 290 11.77 -17.56 16.28
CA GLU A 290 11.07 -17.76 17.55
C GLU A 290 10.89 -16.44 18.30
N LYS A 291 11.85 -15.52 18.14
CA LYS A 291 11.87 -14.25 18.86
C LYS A 291 12.02 -13.09 17.90
N GLY A 292 11.31 -12.02 18.21
CA GLY A 292 11.39 -10.78 17.47
C GLY A 292 11.54 -9.56 18.36
N VAL A 293 12.01 -8.49 17.74
CA VAL A 293 12.13 -7.16 18.35
C VAL A 293 11.51 -6.15 17.39
N SER A 294 10.70 -5.24 17.90
CA SER A 294 10.14 -4.13 17.14
C SER A 294 10.19 -2.87 17.99
N SER A 295 10.82 -1.83 17.45
CA SER A 295 10.92 -0.52 18.08
C SER A 295 10.61 0.57 17.07
N SER A 296 10.56 1.81 17.53
CA SER A 296 10.54 2.96 16.64
C SER A 296 11.86 3.09 15.91
N CYS A 297 11.81 3.20 14.59
CA CYS A 297 12.98 3.48 13.77
C CYS A 297 12.80 4.75 12.93
N PRO A 298 13.87 5.51 12.68
CA PRO A 298 13.81 6.70 11.83
C PRO A 298 13.49 6.39 10.36
N THR A 299 13.79 5.19 9.84
CA THR A 299 13.50 4.81 8.43
C THR A 299 12.00 4.88 8.12
N PHE A 300 11.14 4.44 9.03
CA PHE A 300 9.69 4.38 8.80
C PHE A 300 8.88 5.27 9.74
N GLY A 301 9.51 5.82 10.79
CA GLY A 301 8.80 6.57 11.83
C GLY A 301 7.70 5.74 12.48
N ASN A 302 7.90 4.41 12.57
CA ASN A 302 6.91 3.50 13.11
C ASN A 302 6.89 3.53 14.63
N GLU A 303 5.77 3.11 15.21
CA GLU A 303 5.71 2.70 16.62
C GLU A 303 6.02 1.19 16.71
N PRO A 304 6.28 0.63 17.90
CA PRO A 304 6.38 -0.82 18.08
C PRO A 304 5.17 -1.54 17.46
N LEU A 305 5.45 -2.55 16.62
CA LEU A 305 4.44 -3.21 15.81
C LEU A 305 3.60 -4.21 16.60
N SER A 306 4.21 -4.89 17.57
CA SER A 306 3.55 -5.82 18.48
C SER A 306 2.93 -5.07 19.67
N ASP A 307 1.77 -5.55 20.10
CA ASP A 307 1.12 -5.05 21.32
C ASP A 307 1.76 -5.63 22.60
N GLU A 308 2.60 -6.67 22.49
CA GLU A 308 3.40 -7.24 23.61
C GLU A 308 4.46 -6.25 24.11
N GLY A 309 4.91 -5.36 23.23
CA GLY A 309 5.92 -4.34 23.51
C GLY A 309 7.07 -4.41 22.51
N THR A 310 8.28 -4.13 23.00
CA THR A 310 9.47 -4.06 22.13
C THR A 310 10.04 -5.41 21.76
N LYS A 311 9.79 -6.44 22.57
CA LYS A 311 10.18 -7.82 22.32
C LYS A 311 8.91 -8.65 22.27
N PHE A 312 8.86 -9.60 21.35
CA PHE A 312 7.69 -10.45 21.18
C PHE A 312 8.11 -11.87 20.81
N GLU A 313 7.28 -12.83 21.18
CA GLU A 313 7.42 -14.22 20.74
C GLU A 313 6.68 -14.42 19.41
N VAL A 314 7.35 -15.10 18.48
CA VAL A 314 6.85 -15.35 17.12
C VAL A 314 6.10 -16.68 17.13
N LEU A 315 4.80 -16.65 16.83
CA LEU A 315 4.00 -17.86 16.63
C LEU A 315 3.93 -18.30 15.17
N GLY A 316 4.15 -17.38 14.24
CA GLY A 316 4.10 -17.69 12.83
C GLY A 316 4.75 -16.62 11.97
N VAL A 317 5.37 -17.08 10.88
CA VAL A 317 5.94 -16.24 9.83
C VAL A 317 5.47 -16.76 8.49
N GLU A 318 5.01 -15.86 7.63
CA GLU A 318 4.76 -16.12 6.21
C GLU A 318 5.51 -15.10 5.36
N LEU A 319 6.01 -15.56 4.21
CA LEU A 319 6.58 -14.70 3.19
C LEU A 319 5.87 -14.95 1.87
N TRP A 320 5.33 -13.89 1.30
CA TRP A 320 4.55 -13.90 0.06
C TRP A 320 5.31 -13.18 -1.05
N TYR A 321 5.27 -13.73 -2.26
CA TYR A 321 5.77 -13.10 -3.46
C TYR A 321 4.62 -12.47 -4.26
N ILE A 322 4.84 -11.22 -4.67
CA ILE A 322 3.97 -10.46 -5.57
C ILE A 322 4.75 -10.16 -6.84
N GLY A 323 4.47 -10.88 -7.92
CA GLY A 323 5.14 -10.65 -9.19
C GLY A 323 4.77 -11.70 -10.23
N ALA A 324 4.98 -11.34 -11.49
CA ALA A 324 4.86 -12.23 -12.64
C ALA A 324 6.19 -12.94 -12.94
#